data_AF-A0A7S2PLL6-F1
#
_entry.id   AF-A0A7S2PLL6-F1
#
_cell.length_a   1.000
_cell.length_b   1.000
_cell.length_c   1.000
_cell.angle_alpha   90.00
_cell.angle_beta   90.00
_cell.angle_gamma   90.00
#
_symmetry.space_group_name_H-M   'P 1'
#
loop_
_entity.id
_entity.type
_entity.pdbx_description
1 polymer ?
#
loop_
_entity_poly.entity_id
_entity_poly.type
_entity_poly.pdbx_seq_one_letter_code
_entity_poly.pdbx_strand_id
1 'polypeptide(L)'
;GTVTPPLPDIVKSLLSNAHLAYLSTCDASTPNNVSSHLSLMRFTYLPDEEVIIMSTNKHTRKFELLKSQTSVALLVHDFGDVGGCGSYSITLNGGCAIVGED
;
A
#
# COMPACT_ATOMS: atom_id res chain seq x y z
N GLY A 1 16.57 1.26 10.73
CA GLY A 1 16.07 -0.01 11.26
C GLY A 1 14.75 -0.32 10.59
N THR A 2 14.45 -1.58 10.31
CA THR A 2 13.16 -2.01 9.77
C THR A 2 12.16 -2.06 10.94
N VAL A 3 11.05 -1.33 10.83
CA VAL A 3 9.94 -1.42 11.78
C VAL A 3 8.97 -2.47 11.22
N THR A 4 8.62 -3.45 12.04
CA THR A 4 7.66 -4.50 11.69
C THR A 4 6.51 -4.48 12.69
N PRO A 5 5.33 -5.03 12.33
CA PRO A 5 4.28 -5.33 13.28
C PRO A 5 4.79 -5.93 14.60
N PRO A 6 4.28 -5.48 15.77
CA PRO A 6 3.24 -4.47 15.94
C PRO A 6 3.72 -3.04 15.60
N LEU A 7 2.95 -2.32 14.81
CA LEU A 7 3.30 -0.97 14.36
C LEU A 7 3.21 0.05 15.52
N PRO A 8 4.10 1.07 15.57
CA PRO A 8 4.00 2.15 16.54
C PRO A 8 2.69 2.93 16.41
N ASP A 9 2.17 3.45 17.52
CA ASP A 9 0.87 4.15 17.56
C ASP A 9 0.76 5.29 16.54
N ILE A 10 1.84 6.04 16.32
CA ILE A 10 1.87 7.12 15.32
C ILE A 10 1.60 6.61 13.90
N VAL A 11 2.10 5.42 13.55
CA VAL A 11 1.86 4.77 12.25
C VAL A 11 0.42 4.26 12.18
N LYS A 12 -0.09 3.69 13.27
CA LYS A 12 -1.49 3.22 13.36
C LYS A 12 -2.47 4.37 13.20
N SER A 13 -2.24 5.50 13.88
CA SER A 13 -3.06 6.71 13.77
C SER A 13 -3.02 7.27 12.35
N LEU A 14 -1.84 7.35 11.74
CA LEU A 14 -1.68 7.76 10.34
C LEU A 14 -2.50 6.87 9.39
N LEU A 15 -2.37 5.55 9.51
CA LEU A 15 -3.09 4.60 8.65
C LEU A 15 -4.61 4.59 8.89
N SER A 16 -5.04 4.90 10.12
CA SER A 16 -6.47 4.99 10.46
C SER A 16 -7.12 6.26 9.89
N ASN A 17 -6.35 7.35 9.76
CA ASN A 17 -6.86 8.65 9.29
C ASN A 17 -6.70 8.82 7.77
N ALA A 18 -5.72 8.17 7.15
CA ALA A 18 -5.49 8.26 5.72
C ALA A 18 -6.44 7.35 4.93
N HIS A 19 -6.84 7.81 3.75
CA HIS A 19 -7.73 7.07 2.85
C HIS A 19 -7.13 6.77 1.48
N LEU A 20 -5.94 7.33 1.21
CA LEU A 20 -5.26 7.21 -0.08
C LEU A 20 -3.82 6.75 0.14
N ALA A 21 -3.39 5.83 -0.72
CA ALA A 21 -2.01 5.36 -0.77
C ALA A 21 -1.57 5.22 -2.23
N TYR A 22 -0.28 5.38 -2.48
CA TYR A 22 0.32 5.01 -3.75
C TYR A 22 0.86 3.58 -3.64
N LEU A 23 0.22 2.67 -4.36
CA LEU A 23 0.67 1.29 -4.54
C LEU A 23 1.70 1.24 -5.66
N SER A 24 2.91 0.82 -5.31
CA SER A 24 3.98 0.50 -6.24
C SER A 24 4.04 -1.01 -6.46
N THR A 25 4.05 -1.38 -7.73
CA THR A 25 4.16 -2.75 -8.24
C THR A 25 5.27 -2.79 -9.28
N CYS A 26 5.97 -3.90 -9.40
CA CYS A 26 7.00 -4.08 -10.42
C CYS A 26 6.53 -5.08 -11.48
N ASP A 27 6.89 -4.83 -12.73
CA ASP A 27 6.81 -5.79 -13.81
C ASP A 27 8.20 -6.39 -14.03
N ALA A 28 8.37 -7.65 -13.64
CA ALA A 28 9.61 -8.40 -13.82
C ALA A 28 9.50 -9.46 -14.93
N SER A 29 8.48 -9.36 -15.80
CA SER A 29 8.25 -10.34 -16.88
C SER A 29 9.38 -10.37 -17.92
N THR A 30 10.14 -9.26 -18.06
CA THR A 30 11.31 -9.17 -18.94
C THR A 30 12.59 -9.04 -18.10
N PRO A 31 13.47 -10.07 -18.09
CA PRO A 31 14.78 -9.96 -17.47
C PRO A 31 15.54 -8.78 -18.11
N ASN A 32 16.09 -7.89 -17.27
CA ASN A 32 16.79 -6.64 -17.66
C ASN A 32 15.90 -5.42 -18.03
N ASN A 33 14.57 -5.52 -17.91
CA ASN A 33 13.69 -4.36 -18.05
C ASN A 33 12.59 -4.39 -16.98
N VAL A 34 12.96 -4.00 -15.75
CA VAL A 34 12.02 -3.88 -14.64
C VAL A 34 11.29 -2.56 -14.78
N SER A 35 10.00 -2.61 -15.12
CA SER A 35 9.13 -1.44 -15.16
C SER A 35 8.37 -1.30 -13.85
N SER A 36 8.38 -0.12 -13.24
CA SER A 36 7.57 0.17 -12.05
C SER A 36 6.22 0.75 -12.46
N HIS A 37 5.16 0.28 -11.83
CA HIS A 37 3.80 0.77 -12.03
C HIS A 37 3.23 1.28 -10.71
N LEU A 38 2.88 2.57 -10.69
CA LEU A 38 2.37 3.27 -9.52
C LEU A 38 0.86 3.53 -9.66
N SER A 39 0.09 3.25 -8.62
CA SER A 39 -1.36 3.37 -8.61
C SER A 39 -1.84 4.12 -7.38
N LEU A 40 -2.64 5.16 -7.56
CA LEU A 40 -3.37 5.77 -6.46
C LEU A 40 -4.54 4.85 -6.07
N MET A 41 -4.54 4.40 -4.81
CA MET A 41 -5.48 3.43 -4.28
C MET A 41 -6.21 4.01 -3.08
N ARG A 42 -7.52 3.76 -3.00
CA ARG A 42 -8.21 3.85 -1.72
C ARG A 42 -7.91 2.61 -0.90
N PHE A 43 -7.79 2.78 0.40
CA PHE A 43 -7.54 1.67 1.31
C PHE A 43 -8.31 1.80 2.61
N THR A 44 -8.40 0.67 3.32
CA THR A 44 -8.91 0.59 4.69
C THR A 44 -7.87 -0.14 5.52
N TYR A 45 -7.47 0.45 6.63
CA TYR A 45 -6.60 -0.19 7.62
C TYR A 45 -7.45 -0.92 8.66
N LEU A 46 -7.11 -2.18 8.95
CA LEU A 46 -7.68 -2.96 10.05
C LEU A 46 -6.65 -3.01 11.19
N PRO A 47 -6.81 -2.21 12.26
CA PRO A 47 -5.81 -2.10 13.32
C PRO A 47 -5.53 -3.39 14.09
N ASP A 48 -6.56 -4.22 14.30
CA ASP A 48 -6.46 -5.46 15.07
C ASP A 48 -5.62 -6.53 14.36
N GLU A 49 -5.66 -6.54 13.02
CA GLU A 49 -4.90 -7.48 12.18
C GLU A 49 -3.61 -6.85 11.62
N GLU A 50 -3.47 -5.53 11.74
CA GLU A 50 -2.45 -4.71 11.06
C GLU A 50 -2.38 -4.93 9.54
N VAL A 51 -3.54 -5.16 8.92
CA VAL A 51 -3.71 -5.42 7.48
C VAL A 51 -4.29 -4.20 6.77
N ILE A 52 -3.87 -4.00 5.52
CA ILE A 52 -4.44 -3.00 4.62
C ILE A 52 -5.29 -3.72 3.56
N ILE A 53 -6.55 -3.34 3.46
CA ILE A 53 -7.50 -3.84 2.46
C ILE A 53 -7.65 -2.80 1.35
N MET A 54 -7.61 -3.28 0.11
CA MET A 54 -7.85 -2.47 -1.09
C MET A 54 -8.76 -3.22 -2.06
N SER A 55 -9.53 -2.47 -2.83
CA SER A 55 -10.29 -3.00 -3.97
C SER A 55 -9.68 -2.52 -5.29
N THR A 56 -9.74 -3.36 -6.31
CA THR A 56 -9.27 -3.00 -7.65
C THR A 56 -10.09 -3.68 -8.74
N ASN A 57 -10.16 -3.05 -9.91
CA ASN A 57 -10.82 -3.64 -11.08
C ASN A 57 -9.90 -4.68 -11.73
N LYS A 58 -10.45 -5.87 -12.02
CA LYS A 58 -9.72 -6.99 -12.64
C LYS A 58 -9.12 -6.65 -14.02
N HIS A 59 -9.64 -5.64 -14.71
CA HIS A 59 -9.18 -5.22 -16.04
C HIS A 59 -8.13 -4.09 -15.98
N THR A 60 -7.30 -4.07 -14.94
CA THR A 60 -6.28 -3.02 -14.76
C THR A 60 -4.88 -3.61 -14.73
N ARG A 61 -3.90 -2.83 -15.21
CA ARG A 61 -2.49 -3.25 -15.19
C ARG A 61 -2.01 -3.63 -13.80
N LYS A 62 -2.40 -2.88 -12.76
CA LYS A 62 -2.05 -3.20 -11.36
C LYS A 62 -2.59 -4.55 -10.94
N PHE A 63 -3.79 -4.95 -11.37
CA PHE A 63 -4.36 -6.26 -11.02
C PHE A 63 -3.56 -7.40 -11.66
N GLU A 64 -3.19 -7.27 -12.94
CA GLU A 64 -2.30 -8.23 -13.60
C GLU A 64 -0.95 -8.37 -12.87
N LEU A 65 -0.38 -7.25 -12.44
CA LEU A 65 0.89 -7.24 -11.71
C LEU A 65 0.77 -7.82 -10.29
N LEU A 66 -0.38 -7.66 -9.63
CA LEU A 66 -0.67 -8.29 -8.33
C LEU A 66 -0.90 -9.80 -8.45
N LYS A 67 -1.24 -10.30 -9.63
CA LYS A 67 -1.29 -11.75 -9.90
C LYS A 67 0.09 -12.37 -10.07
N SER A 68 1.04 -11.63 -10.63
CA SER A 68 2.39 -12.13 -10.92
C SER A 68 3.39 -11.91 -9.79
N GLN A 69 3.09 -11.06 -8.81
CA GLN A 69 3.96 -10.80 -7.67
C GLN A 69 3.19 -10.65 -6.36
N THR A 70 3.84 -11.00 -5.26
CA THR A 70 3.29 -10.81 -3.91
C THR A 70 3.93 -9.64 -3.18
N SER A 71 5.13 -9.20 -3.57
CA SER A 71 5.83 -8.10 -2.90
C SER A 71 5.41 -6.75 -3.46
N VAL A 72 4.96 -5.85 -2.58
CA VAL A 72 4.52 -4.50 -2.96
C VAL A 72 5.08 -3.46 -1.99
N ALA A 73 5.08 -2.21 -2.44
CA ALA A 73 5.34 -1.06 -1.59
C ALA A 73 4.14 -0.10 -1.61
N LEU A 74 3.80 0.43 -0.45
CA LEU A 74 2.71 1.39 -0.24
C LEU A 74 3.26 2.66 0.35
N LEU A 75 3.14 3.77 -0.38
CA LEU A 75 3.42 5.10 0.14
C LEU A 75 2.12 5.74 0.63
N VAL A 76 2.05 6.03 1.93
CA VAL A 76 0.93 6.73 2.56
C VAL A 76 1.42 8.11 2.96
N HIS A 77 0.63 9.12 2.63
CA HIS A 77 0.91 10.51 2.97
C HIS A 77 -0.33 11.12 3.62
N ASP A 78 -0.15 11.70 4.80
CA ASP A 78 -1.14 12.58 5.40
C ASP A 78 -0.71 14.02 5.11
N PHE A 79 -1.51 14.70 4.31
CA PHE A 79 -1.27 16.09 3.93
C PHE A 79 -1.55 17.06 5.09
N GLY A 80 -2.07 16.58 6.21
CA GLY A 80 -2.48 17.37 7.35
C GLY A 80 -3.74 18.19 7.04
N ASP A 81 -4.55 18.46 8.06
CA ASP A 81 -5.56 19.52 7.95
C ASP A 81 -4.88 20.89 7.93
N VAL A 82 -5.50 21.84 7.23
CA VAL A 82 -5.06 23.24 7.14
C VAL A 82 -5.12 23.88 8.54
N GLY A 83 -4.09 23.68 9.36
CA GLY A 83 -3.99 24.21 10.73
C GLY A 83 -3.49 23.24 11.82
N GLY A 84 -3.16 21.98 11.50
CA GLY A 84 -2.76 20.95 12.48
C GLY A 84 -1.37 20.35 12.25
N CYS A 85 -0.77 19.89 13.35
CA CYS A 85 0.57 19.32 13.53
C CYS A 85 0.99 18.25 12.49
N GLY A 86 2.09 18.51 11.77
CA GLY A 86 2.97 17.54 11.09
C GLY A 86 2.38 16.78 9.89
N SER A 87 2.91 17.00 8.68
CA SER A 87 2.69 16.08 7.55
C SER A 87 3.57 14.85 7.69
N TYR A 88 2.97 13.66 7.72
CA TYR A 88 3.68 12.39 7.82
C TYR A 88 3.65 11.64 6.50
N SER A 89 4.79 11.09 6.11
CA SER A 89 4.90 10.18 4.97
C SER A 89 5.55 8.88 5.43
N ILE A 90 4.94 7.75 5.09
CA ILE A 90 5.51 6.44 5.37
C ILE A 90 5.48 5.56 4.12
N THR A 91 6.51 4.73 3.97
CA THR A 91 6.53 3.65 3.00
C THR A 91 6.44 2.33 3.72
N LEU A 92 5.41 1.54 3.42
CA LEU A 92 5.21 0.18 3.92
C LEU A 92 5.60 -0.80 2.82
N ASN A 93 6.53 -1.71 3.13
CA ASN A 93 6.85 -2.84 2.26
C ASN A 93 6.18 -4.08 2.84
N GLY A 94 5.50 -4.86 2.00
CA GLY A 94 4.75 -6.02 2.49
C GLY A 94 4.35 -7.00 1.41
N GLY A 95 3.79 -8.12 1.85
CA GLY A 95 3.14 -9.10 1.00
C GLY A 95 1.69 -8.69 0.70
N CYS A 96 1.22 -8.99 -0.51
CA CYS A 96 -0.15 -8.84 -0.94
C CYS A 96 -0.71 -10.20 -1.37
N ALA A 97 -1.98 -10.44 -1.07
CA ALA A 97 -2.75 -11.56 -1.56
C ALA A 97 -4.11 -11.06 -2.08
N ILE A 98 -4.60 -11.68 -3.14
CA ILE A 98 -5.93 -11.41 -3.70
C ILE A 98 -6.93 -12.33 -2.99
N VAL A 99 -7.96 -11.75 -2.40
CA VAL A 99 -9.03 -12.48 -1.70
C VAL A 99 -10.27 -12.56 -2.61
N GLY A 100 -10.90 -13.73 -2.71
CA GLY A 100 -12.13 -13.94 -3.50
C GLY A 100 -11.93 -14.39 -4.95
N GLU A 101 -10.81 -15.05 -5.26
CA GLU A 101 -10.72 -15.95 -6.43
C GLU A 101 -10.93 -17.39 -5.94
N ASP A 102 -12.12 -17.94 -6.18
CA ASP A 102 -12.39 -19.39 -6.23
C ASP A 102 -12.33 -19.85 -7.71
#